data_AF-A0A1G4ESH3-F1
#
_entry.id   AF-A0A1G4ESH3-F1
#
_cell.length_a   1.000
_cell.length_b   1.000
_cell.length_c   1.000
_cell.angle_alpha   90.00
_cell.angle_beta   90.00
_cell.angle_gamma   90.00
#
_symmetry.space_group_name_H-M   'P 1'
#
loop_
_entity.id
_entity.type
_entity.pdbx_description
1 polymer ?
#
loop_
_entity_poly.entity_id
_entity_poly.type
_entity_poly.pdbx_seq_one_letter_code
_entity_poly.pdbx_strand_id
1 'polypeptide(L)'
;MKFRFIAIIIGILLLSACSSNSNASSNRSLKEALNTPSPVEILKNYHEAVVKKDLQIFKKLVMYREELKKVSNDELEKELTKGMENESDFIERVGGIDKIEYKEIKKEDMDEADIKRFDEKYDKNWTIIMANYGKFIEQIDTTVKPGSMLSFYFFKKVDGEYYMVSNDGGSIDQVVKRGKEDKYIQTKKD
;
A
#
# COMPACT_ATOMS: atom_id res chain seq x y z
N MET A 1 3.04 -64.12 -39.03
CA MET A 1 2.35 -62.93 -39.59
C MET A 1 1.35 -62.40 -38.56
N LYS A 2 1.27 -61.07 -38.36
CA LYS A 2 0.06 -60.32 -37.94
C LYS A 2 0.43 -58.82 -37.88
N PHE A 3 0.23 -58.11 -38.99
CA PHE A 3 0.27 -56.64 -38.99
C PHE A 3 -0.92 -56.09 -38.19
N ARG A 4 -0.71 -55.03 -37.40
CA ARG A 4 -1.78 -54.12 -36.97
C ARG A 4 -1.32 -52.66 -36.99
N PHE A 5 -1.88 -51.96 -37.96
CA PHE A 5 -2.11 -50.51 -38.06
C PHE A 5 -1.01 -49.51 -37.69
N ILE A 6 -0.54 -48.83 -38.73
CA ILE A 6 0.22 -47.59 -38.71
C ILE A 6 -0.75 -46.40 -38.59
N ALA A 7 -0.36 -45.33 -37.90
CA ALA A 7 -0.97 -44.00 -38.01
C ALA A 7 0.12 -42.89 -37.96
N ILE A 8 0.20 -42.10 -39.04
CA ILE A 8 1.19 -41.03 -39.37
C ILE A 8 0.38 -39.96 -40.15
N ILE A 9 0.60 -38.64 -40.13
CA ILE A 9 1.72 -37.73 -39.79
C ILE A 9 1.23 -36.71 -38.70
N ILE A 10 1.92 -35.68 -38.19
CA ILE A 10 3.18 -34.94 -38.47
C ILE A 10 3.99 -34.95 -37.11
N GLY A 11 5.31 -34.77 -36.96
CA GLY A 11 6.26 -33.74 -37.43
C GLY A 11 6.06 -32.40 -36.66
N ILE A 12 7.07 -31.64 -36.26
CA ILE A 12 8.49 -31.61 -36.65
C ILE A 12 9.42 -31.52 -35.42
N LEU A 13 10.59 -32.16 -35.50
CA LEU A 13 11.73 -32.01 -34.60
C LEU A 13 12.46 -30.69 -34.88
N LEU A 14 12.74 -29.87 -33.86
CA LEU A 14 13.86 -28.93 -33.92
C LEU A 14 14.33 -28.53 -32.52
N LEU A 15 15.50 -29.05 -32.11
CA LEU A 15 16.30 -28.45 -31.05
C LEU A 15 17.01 -27.22 -31.63
N SER A 16 16.91 -26.09 -30.94
CA SER A 16 17.73 -24.90 -31.19
C SER A 16 17.90 -24.14 -29.87
N ALA A 17 19.09 -23.60 -29.65
CA ALA A 17 19.54 -23.24 -28.31
C ALA A 17 19.12 -21.83 -27.87
N CYS A 18 19.07 -21.64 -26.56
CA CYS A 18 19.25 -20.39 -25.83
C CYS A 18 18.66 -19.09 -26.43
N SER A 19 17.47 -18.72 -25.97
CA SER A 19 17.25 -17.34 -25.53
C SER A 19 16.61 -17.34 -24.14
N SER A 20 17.02 -16.39 -23.31
CA SER A 20 16.55 -16.26 -21.93
C SER A 20 15.20 -15.56 -21.86
N ASN A 21 14.28 -16.06 -21.05
CA ASN A 21 13.29 -15.17 -20.40
C ASN A 21 12.85 -15.69 -19.04
N SER A 22 13.06 -14.87 -18.01
CA SER A 22 12.74 -15.15 -16.62
C SER A 22 11.27 -14.84 -16.31
N ASN A 23 10.46 -15.88 -16.04
CA ASN A 23 9.06 -15.72 -15.63
C ASN A 23 8.66 -16.67 -14.48
N ALA A 24 9.60 -16.96 -13.58
CA ALA A 24 9.40 -17.82 -12.40
C ALA A 24 9.36 -17.05 -11.06
N SER A 25 9.58 -15.73 -11.07
CA SER A 25 9.66 -14.88 -9.86
C SER A 25 8.33 -14.19 -9.50
N SER A 26 7.58 -13.71 -10.50
CA SER A 26 6.37 -12.88 -10.32
C SER A 26 5.21 -13.58 -9.61
N ASN A 27 5.13 -14.90 -9.70
CA ASN A 27 4.01 -15.67 -9.13
C ASN A 27 4.22 -16.09 -7.65
N ARG A 28 5.37 -15.74 -7.04
CA ARG A 28 5.70 -16.11 -5.66
C ARG A 28 5.27 -15.02 -4.67
N SER A 29 5.65 -13.77 -4.92
CA SER A 29 5.29 -12.61 -4.10
C SER A 29 3.78 -12.42 -3.97
N LEU A 30 3.03 -12.62 -5.06
CA LEU A 30 1.59 -12.36 -5.09
C LEU A 30 0.75 -13.33 -4.22
N LYS A 31 1.27 -14.50 -3.83
CA LYS A 31 0.59 -15.40 -2.89
C LYS A 31 0.95 -15.11 -1.43
N GLU A 32 2.19 -14.71 -1.16
CA GLU A 32 2.61 -14.34 0.20
C GLU A 32 1.94 -13.03 0.64
N ALA A 33 1.73 -12.08 -0.29
CA ALA A 33 0.97 -10.84 -0.06
C ALA A 33 -0.56 -11.03 0.13
N LEU A 34 -1.09 -12.25 -0.03
CA LEU A 34 -2.52 -12.56 0.08
C LEU A 34 -2.88 -13.51 1.25
N ASN A 35 -1.92 -13.90 2.09
CA ASN A 35 -2.24 -14.37 3.44
C ASN A 35 -2.53 -13.13 4.29
N THR A 36 -3.80 -12.94 4.70
CA THR A 36 -4.37 -11.67 5.20
C THR A 36 -3.40 -10.83 6.07
N PRO A 37 -2.72 -9.83 5.49
CA PRO A 37 -1.68 -9.10 6.21
C PRO A 37 -2.27 -8.15 7.25
N SER A 38 -1.45 -7.74 8.23
CA SER A 38 -1.82 -6.61 9.09
C SER A 38 -1.97 -5.32 8.26
N PRO A 39 -2.79 -4.34 8.67
CA PRO A 39 -2.93 -3.07 7.94
C PRO A 39 -1.61 -2.33 7.68
N VAL A 40 -0.62 -2.50 8.57
CA VAL A 40 0.75 -2.00 8.40
C VAL A 40 1.46 -2.67 7.22
N GLU A 41 1.32 -3.99 7.04
CA GLU A 41 1.90 -4.72 5.92
C GLU A 41 1.18 -4.41 4.61
N ILE A 42 -0.14 -4.19 4.64
CA ILE A 42 -0.90 -3.71 3.47
C ILE A 42 -0.38 -2.33 3.03
N LEU A 43 -0.12 -1.42 3.97
CA LEU A 43 0.42 -0.09 3.66
C LEU A 43 1.89 -0.13 3.18
N LYS A 44 2.71 -1.05 3.69
CA LYS A 44 4.06 -1.31 3.16
C LYS A 44 4.01 -1.83 1.72
N ASN A 45 3.17 -2.83 1.45
CA ASN A 45 2.95 -3.37 0.11
C ASN A 45 2.44 -2.31 -0.87
N TYR A 46 1.66 -1.34 -0.38
CA TYR A 46 1.21 -0.18 -1.14
C TYR A 46 2.38 0.74 -1.53
N HIS A 47 3.22 1.17 -0.59
CA HIS A 47 4.41 1.98 -0.93
C HIS A 47 5.43 1.21 -1.77
N GLU A 48 5.57 -0.11 -1.58
CA GLU A 48 6.39 -0.94 -2.46
C GLU A 48 5.86 -0.93 -3.90
N ALA A 49 4.54 -1.05 -4.09
CA ALA A 49 3.93 -0.96 -5.42
C ALA A 49 4.11 0.44 -6.02
N VAL A 50 4.01 1.51 -5.22
CA VAL A 50 4.29 2.89 -5.65
C VAL A 50 5.71 3.04 -6.19
N VAL A 51 6.73 2.70 -5.38
CA VAL A 51 8.15 2.87 -5.76
C VAL A 51 8.54 1.93 -6.91
N LYS A 52 7.95 0.73 -6.99
CA LYS A 52 8.15 -0.20 -8.12
C LYS A 52 7.33 0.18 -9.37
N LYS A 53 6.48 1.20 -9.27
CA LYS A 53 5.49 1.62 -10.28
C LYS A 53 4.59 0.47 -10.76
N ASP A 54 4.28 -0.49 -9.88
CA ASP A 54 3.40 -1.62 -10.13
C ASP A 54 1.93 -1.22 -10.00
N LEU A 55 1.41 -0.68 -11.10
CA LEU A 55 0.03 -0.24 -11.23
C LEU A 55 -1.00 -1.38 -11.02
N GLN A 56 -0.62 -2.65 -11.18
CA GLN A 56 -1.50 -3.82 -11.02
C GLN A 56 -1.63 -4.27 -9.56
N ILE A 57 -0.62 -4.05 -8.73
CA ILE A 57 -0.71 -4.19 -7.28
C ILE A 57 -1.33 -2.93 -6.67
N PHE A 58 -0.92 -1.74 -7.12
CA PHE A 58 -1.50 -0.45 -6.69
C PHE A 58 -3.04 -0.43 -6.86
N LYS A 59 -3.56 -0.79 -8.05
CA LYS A 59 -5.01 -0.94 -8.32
C LYS A 59 -5.76 -1.99 -7.47
N LYS A 60 -5.06 -2.85 -6.73
CA LYS A 60 -5.68 -3.83 -5.79
C LYS A 60 -5.67 -3.35 -4.35
N LEU A 61 -4.67 -2.54 -3.97
CA LEU A 61 -4.51 -1.99 -2.63
C LEU A 61 -5.25 -0.65 -2.48
N VAL A 62 -5.37 0.14 -3.56
CA VAL A 62 -6.13 1.40 -3.59
C VAL A 62 -7.63 1.13 -3.69
N MET A 63 -8.30 1.41 -2.57
CA MET A 63 -9.75 1.54 -2.39
C MET A 63 -10.63 0.31 -2.62
N TYR A 64 -11.57 0.14 -1.68
CA TYR A 64 -12.76 -0.69 -1.85
C TYR A 64 -13.54 -0.22 -3.09
N ARG A 65 -13.73 -1.11 -4.08
CA ARG A 65 -14.04 -0.83 -5.50
C ARG A 65 -15.31 -0.02 -5.83
N GLU A 66 -16.10 0.41 -4.85
CA GLU A 66 -17.40 1.07 -5.07
C GLU A 66 -17.27 2.44 -5.75
N GLU A 67 -16.25 3.23 -5.39
CA GLU A 67 -16.12 4.61 -5.86
C GLU A 67 -15.42 4.70 -7.23
N LEU A 68 -14.47 3.78 -7.49
CA LEU A 68 -13.76 3.66 -8.77
C LEU A 68 -14.67 3.29 -9.96
N LYS A 69 -15.88 2.75 -9.72
CA LYS A 69 -16.88 2.40 -10.75
C LYS A 69 -17.41 3.61 -11.55
N LYS A 70 -17.09 4.85 -11.15
CA LYS A 70 -17.71 6.08 -11.67
C LYS A 70 -16.87 6.83 -12.72
N VAL A 71 -15.63 6.40 -12.98
CA VAL A 71 -14.69 7.06 -13.90
C VAL A 71 -14.40 6.14 -15.09
N SER A 72 -14.09 6.70 -16.27
CA SER A 72 -13.65 5.90 -17.41
C SER A 72 -12.31 5.22 -17.10
N ASN A 73 -12.12 3.96 -17.51
CA ASN A 73 -10.93 3.18 -17.12
C ASN A 73 -9.61 3.87 -17.53
N ASP A 74 -9.57 4.43 -18.73
CA ASP A 74 -8.38 5.03 -19.34
C ASP A 74 -7.99 6.38 -18.72
N GLU A 75 -8.96 7.08 -18.13
CA GLU A 75 -8.79 8.35 -17.41
C GLU A 75 -8.37 8.09 -15.96
N LEU A 76 -9.04 7.13 -15.32
CA LEU A 76 -8.65 6.61 -14.01
C LEU A 76 -7.22 6.05 -14.02
N GLU A 77 -6.83 5.31 -15.05
CA GLU A 77 -5.50 4.73 -15.17
C GLU A 77 -4.40 5.80 -15.31
N LYS A 78 -4.69 6.94 -15.96
CA LYS A 78 -3.78 8.09 -16.03
C LYS A 78 -3.61 8.79 -14.69
N GLU A 79 -4.71 9.12 -14.01
CA GLU A 79 -4.62 9.82 -12.71
C GLU A 79 -4.02 8.91 -11.62
N LEU A 80 -4.29 7.60 -11.62
CA LEU A 80 -3.60 6.64 -10.75
C LEU A 80 -2.10 6.56 -11.05
N THR A 81 -1.70 6.51 -12.32
CA THR A 81 -0.27 6.49 -12.71
C THR A 81 0.43 7.77 -12.25
N LYS A 82 -0.15 8.93 -12.52
CA LYS A 82 0.37 10.25 -12.11
C LYS A 82 0.43 10.40 -10.59
N GLY A 83 -0.57 9.92 -9.84
CA GLY A 83 -0.54 9.89 -8.38
C GLY A 83 0.61 9.03 -7.86
N MET A 84 0.75 7.82 -8.41
CA MET A 84 1.82 6.88 -8.10
C MET A 84 3.22 7.45 -8.41
N GLU A 85 3.39 8.19 -9.51
CA GLU A 85 4.64 8.88 -9.82
C GLU A 85 4.96 10.00 -8.81
N ASN A 86 4.00 10.88 -8.51
CA ASN A 86 4.20 11.93 -7.51
C ASN A 86 4.55 11.40 -6.11
N GLU A 87 3.92 10.29 -5.70
CA GLU A 87 4.20 9.64 -4.41
C GLU A 87 5.55 8.90 -4.42
N SER A 88 5.92 8.23 -5.52
CA SER A 88 7.26 7.63 -5.70
C SER A 88 8.36 8.69 -5.59
N ASP A 89 8.22 9.79 -6.33
CA ASP A 89 9.18 10.89 -6.34
C ASP A 89 9.24 11.60 -4.97
N PHE A 90 8.18 11.54 -4.15
CA PHE A 90 8.20 11.98 -2.75
C PHE A 90 8.95 10.99 -1.84
N ILE A 91 8.67 9.68 -1.95
CA ILE A 91 9.32 8.63 -1.18
C ILE A 91 10.84 8.62 -1.42
N GLU A 92 11.30 8.84 -2.65
CA GLU A 92 12.73 8.98 -2.96
C GLU A 92 13.34 10.22 -2.28
N ARG A 93 12.67 11.39 -2.35
CA ARG A 93 13.14 12.64 -1.73
C ARG A 93 13.25 12.57 -0.20
N VAL A 94 12.47 11.72 0.48
CA VAL A 94 12.57 11.48 1.93
C VAL A 94 13.57 10.37 2.32
N GLY A 95 14.39 9.90 1.38
CA GLY A 95 15.45 8.92 1.63
C GLY A 95 15.09 7.47 1.34
N GLY A 96 13.94 7.21 0.70
CA GLY A 96 13.48 5.90 0.26
C GLY A 96 12.52 5.20 1.24
N ILE A 97 11.87 4.14 0.75
CA ILE A 97 10.81 3.41 1.47
C ILE A 97 11.24 2.88 2.85
N ASP A 98 12.52 2.48 3.00
CA ASP A 98 13.12 2.00 4.25
C ASP A 98 13.22 3.06 5.35
N LYS A 99 12.92 4.33 5.04
CA LYS A 99 12.89 5.45 6.00
C LYS A 99 11.50 5.76 6.54
N ILE A 100 10.46 5.25 5.89
CA ILE A 100 9.07 5.47 6.32
C ILE A 100 8.82 4.65 7.59
N GLU A 101 8.46 5.31 8.69
CA GLU A 101 7.96 4.60 9.87
C GLU A 101 6.44 4.45 9.83
N TYR A 102 5.97 3.26 10.20
CA TYR A 102 4.56 2.89 10.15
C TYR A 102 4.05 2.64 11.56
N LYS A 103 2.92 3.24 11.94
CA LYS A 103 2.35 3.07 13.27
C LYS A 103 0.83 3.12 13.28
N GLU A 104 0.22 2.12 13.90
CA GLU A 104 -1.21 2.12 14.17
C GLU A 104 -1.57 3.19 15.21
N ILE A 105 -2.55 4.04 14.88
CA ILE A 105 -3.13 5.00 15.80
C ILE A 105 -4.08 4.25 16.72
N LYS A 106 -3.81 4.33 18.03
CA LYS A 106 -4.64 3.67 19.03
C LYS A 106 -5.92 4.44 19.29
N LYS A 107 -7.06 3.73 19.40
CA LYS A 107 -8.34 4.35 19.77
C LYS A 107 -8.27 5.11 21.12
N GLU A 108 -7.46 4.67 22.11
CA GLU A 108 -7.32 5.45 23.37
C GLU A 108 -6.66 6.83 23.21
N ASP A 109 -5.99 7.09 22.08
CA ASP A 109 -5.32 8.36 21.74
C ASP A 109 -6.12 9.25 20.79
N MET A 110 -7.33 8.84 20.40
CA MET A 110 -8.25 9.62 19.56
C MET A 110 -9.33 10.30 20.43
N ASP A 111 -10.07 11.25 19.86
CA ASP A 111 -11.25 11.85 20.51
C ASP A 111 -12.52 11.00 20.33
N GLU A 112 -13.33 10.93 21.38
CA GLU A 112 -14.48 10.00 21.46
C GLU A 112 -15.55 10.25 20.39
N ALA A 113 -15.70 11.51 19.94
CA ALA A 113 -16.62 11.88 18.88
C ALA A 113 -16.20 11.29 17.52
N ASP A 114 -14.90 11.32 17.21
CA ASP A 114 -14.35 10.75 15.98
C ASP A 114 -14.37 9.22 16.02
N ILE A 115 -14.01 8.61 17.16
CA ILE A 115 -14.15 7.16 17.39
C ILE A 115 -15.59 6.73 17.13
N LYS A 116 -16.57 7.43 17.71
CA LYS A 116 -18.00 7.15 17.51
C LYS A 116 -18.40 7.27 16.04
N ARG A 117 -18.03 8.36 15.37
CA ARG A 117 -18.34 8.59 13.94
C ARG A 117 -17.77 7.48 13.05
N PHE A 118 -16.56 7.00 13.33
CA PHE A 118 -15.95 5.90 12.58
C PHE A 118 -16.55 4.53 12.96
N ASP A 119 -16.86 4.29 14.23
CA ASP A 119 -17.57 3.09 14.68
C ASP A 119 -18.96 2.97 14.04
N GLU A 120 -19.69 4.08 13.88
CA GLU A 120 -20.99 4.14 13.18
C GLU A 120 -20.85 3.98 11.65
N LYS A 121 -19.82 4.58 11.02
CA LYS A 121 -19.61 4.51 9.56
C LYS A 121 -19.06 3.16 9.07
N TYR A 122 -18.31 2.45 9.91
CA TYR A 122 -17.55 1.24 9.53
C TYR A 122 -17.82 0.04 10.45
N ASP A 123 -18.97 0.00 11.13
CA ASP A 123 -19.40 -1.06 12.05
C ASP A 123 -18.28 -1.51 13.02
N LYS A 124 -17.61 -0.53 13.64
CA LYS A 124 -16.46 -0.68 14.57
C LYS A 124 -15.20 -1.37 14.01
N ASN A 125 -15.31 -1.97 12.83
CA ASN A 125 -14.33 -2.79 12.13
C ASN A 125 -13.35 -1.92 11.32
N TRP A 126 -12.56 -1.10 12.03
CA TRP A 126 -11.61 -0.18 11.41
C TRP A 126 -10.36 0.07 12.26
N THR A 127 -9.31 0.55 11.60
CA THR A 127 -8.12 1.15 12.22
C THR A 127 -7.52 2.23 11.31
N ILE A 128 -6.58 3.02 11.84
CA ILE A 128 -5.84 4.04 11.10
C ILE A 128 -4.35 3.77 11.25
N ILE A 129 -3.63 3.65 10.13
CA ILE A 129 -2.17 3.55 10.12
C ILE A 129 -1.60 4.89 9.68
N MET A 130 -0.75 5.47 10.52
CA MET A 130 0.09 6.61 10.17
C MET A 130 1.36 6.11 9.47
N ALA A 131 1.77 6.82 8.42
CA ALA A 131 3.09 6.74 7.82
C ALA A 131 3.84 8.06 8.07
N ASN A 132 5.05 7.98 8.64
CA ASN A 132 5.93 9.11 8.88
C ASN A 132 7.08 9.08 7.86
N TYR A 133 7.03 10.02 6.92
CA TYR A 133 8.05 10.26 5.90
C TYR A 133 9.12 11.25 6.41
N GLY A 134 8.73 12.13 7.33
CA GLY A 134 9.58 13.22 7.83
C GLY A 134 10.74 12.75 8.69
N LYS A 135 10.60 11.65 9.43
CA LYS A 135 11.52 11.24 10.50
C LYS A 135 13.01 11.22 10.09
N PHE A 136 13.34 10.75 8.89
CA PHE A 136 14.71 10.76 8.40
C PHE A 136 15.21 12.19 8.11
N ILE A 137 14.38 13.03 7.47
CA ILE A 137 14.69 14.44 7.23
C ILE A 137 14.81 15.21 8.56
N GLU A 138 13.88 15.02 9.50
CA GLU A 138 13.84 15.64 10.84
C GLU A 138 15.10 15.35 11.69
N GLN A 139 15.85 14.30 11.35
CA GLN A 139 17.13 13.94 11.98
C GLN A 139 18.34 14.62 11.32
N ILE A 140 18.27 15.02 10.05
CA ILE A 140 19.38 15.64 9.29
C ILE A 140 19.21 17.15 9.08
N ASP A 141 17.97 17.66 9.07
CA ASP A 141 17.61 19.08 8.95
C ASP A 141 16.74 19.48 10.14
N THR A 142 17.31 20.30 11.03
CA THR A 142 16.62 20.77 12.24
C THR A 142 15.65 21.93 12.01
N THR A 143 15.48 22.40 10.76
CA THR A 143 14.47 23.40 10.39
C THR A 143 13.11 22.76 10.08
N VAL A 144 13.09 21.47 9.76
CA VAL A 144 11.86 20.70 9.55
C VAL A 144 11.17 20.44 10.90
N LYS A 145 9.90 20.84 11.01
CA LYS A 145 9.09 20.64 12.22
C LYS A 145 8.80 19.13 12.40
N PRO A 146 9.10 18.53 13.56
CA PRO A 146 8.75 17.15 13.84
C PRO A 146 7.27 16.84 13.58
N GLY A 147 7.00 15.82 12.78
CA GLY A 147 5.65 15.41 12.38
C GLY A 147 4.99 16.30 11.34
N SER A 148 5.74 17.09 10.56
CA SER A 148 5.19 17.86 9.44
C SER A 148 4.97 17.04 8.17
N MET A 149 5.43 15.79 8.12
CA MET A 149 5.30 14.88 6.97
C MET A 149 4.73 13.53 7.41
N LEU A 150 3.47 13.57 7.84
CA LEU A 150 2.66 12.41 8.23
C LEU A 150 1.50 12.26 7.25
N SER A 151 1.17 11.02 6.89
CA SER A 151 -0.08 10.68 6.17
C SER A 151 -0.87 9.63 6.96
N PHE A 152 -2.20 9.71 6.91
CA PHE A 152 -3.09 8.86 7.71
C PHE A 152 -3.97 8.01 6.81
N TYR A 153 -3.71 6.71 6.80
CA TYR A 153 -4.37 5.74 5.94
C TYR A 153 -5.46 5.01 6.72
N PHE A 154 -6.72 5.17 6.31
CA PHE A 154 -7.86 4.56 6.96
C PHE A 154 -8.11 3.15 6.42
N PHE A 155 -8.17 2.15 7.28
CA PHE A 155 -8.47 0.76 6.93
C PHE A 155 -9.78 0.30 7.56
N LYS A 156 -10.68 -0.26 6.74
CA LYS A 156 -11.86 -1.02 7.23
C LYS A 156 -11.61 -2.51 7.10
N LYS A 157 -12.30 -3.32 7.89
CA LYS A 157 -12.28 -4.79 7.81
C LYS A 157 -13.60 -5.30 7.21
N VAL A 158 -13.53 -6.18 6.22
CA VAL A 158 -14.68 -6.82 5.55
C VAL A 158 -14.35 -8.29 5.36
N ASP A 159 -15.27 -9.18 5.76
CA ASP A 159 -15.15 -10.65 5.62
C ASP A 159 -13.84 -11.28 6.15
N GLY A 160 -13.18 -10.59 7.09
CA GLY A 160 -11.91 -11.00 7.69
C GLY A 160 -10.68 -10.23 7.18
N GLU A 161 -10.78 -9.61 6.01
CA GLU A 161 -9.69 -8.90 5.33
C GLU A 161 -9.73 -7.39 5.56
N TYR A 162 -8.57 -6.73 5.50
CA TYR A 162 -8.48 -5.27 5.62
C TYR A 162 -8.37 -4.60 4.24
N TYR A 163 -9.11 -3.50 4.07
CA TYR A 163 -9.19 -2.70 2.86
C TYR A 163 -8.89 -1.24 3.18
N MET A 164 -7.95 -0.65 2.45
CA MET A 164 -7.70 0.79 2.50
C MET A 164 -8.92 1.55 1.95
N VAL A 165 -9.36 2.60 2.63
CA VAL A 165 -10.57 3.37 2.30
C VAL A 165 -10.23 4.78 1.83
N SER A 166 -9.22 5.41 2.45
CA SER A 166 -8.74 6.73 2.08
C SER A 166 -7.25 6.88 2.39
N ASN A 167 -6.58 7.73 1.60
CA ASN A 167 -5.28 8.32 1.91
C ASN A 167 -5.52 9.81 2.18
N ASP A 168 -5.93 10.13 3.41
CA ASP A 168 -6.06 11.51 3.85
C ASP A 168 -4.71 11.92 4.48
N GLY A 169 -3.91 12.66 3.70
CA GLY A 169 -2.70 13.36 4.15
C GLY A 169 -3.02 14.53 5.09
N GLY A 170 -3.77 14.26 6.16
CA GLY A 170 -4.20 15.22 7.16
C GLY A 170 -3.13 15.53 8.21
N SER A 171 -3.41 16.48 9.09
CA SER A 171 -2.54 16.81 10.21
C SER A 171 -2.85 15.95 11.44
N ILE A 172 -1.85 15.68 12.28
CA ILE A 172 -1.99 14.74 13.40
C ILE A 172 -3.11 15.11 14.39
N ASP A 173 -3.37 16.40 14.58
CA ASP A 173 -4.42 16.96 15.42
C ASP A 173 -5.85 16.77 14.87
N GLN A 174 -5.99 16.20 13.66
CA GLN A 174 -7.27 15.75 13.08
C GLN A 174 -7.58 14.28 13.40
N VAL A 175 -6.63 13.55 14.01
CA VAL A 175 -6.70 12.09 14.20
C VAL A 175 -6.36 11.68 15.63
N VAL A 176 -5.35 12.32 16.24
CA VAL A 176 -4.85 12.09 17.59
C VAL A 176 -5.18 13.30 18.45
N LYS A 177 -5.80 13.07 19.62
CA LYS A 177 -6.20 14.15 20.51
C LYS A 177 -5.00 14.85 21.15
N ARG A 178 -5.16 16.15 21.38
CA ARG A 178 -4.11 17.04 21.89
C ARG A 178 -3.48 16.54 23.19
N GLY A 179 -2.15 16.52 23.25
CA GLY A 179 -1.35 15.95 24.34
C GLY A 179 -1.13 14.44 24.25
N LYS A 180 -1.15 13.86 23.04
CA LYS A 180 -0.83 12.46 22.72
C LYS A 180 0.05 12.29 21.47
N GLU A 181 0.32 13.37 20.74
CA GLU A 181 1.08 13.44 19.49
C GLU A 181 2.52 12.91 19.65
N ASP A 182 3.15 13.13 20.81
CA ASP A 182 4.51 12.65 21.17
C ASP A 182 4.65 11.12 21.17
N LYS A 183 3.54 10.36 21.14
CA LYS A 183 3.57 8.92 20.94
C LYS A 183 3.88 8.55 19.48
N TYR A 184 3.62 9.43 18.54
CA TYR A 184 3.59 9.18 17.09
C TYR A 184 4.65 10.01 16.35
N ILE A 185 4.95 11.19 16.87
CA ILE A 185 6.09 12.02 16.47
C ILE A 185 7.24 11.77 17.45
N GLN A 186 8.48 11.60 16.96
CA GLN A 186 9.64 11.76 17.84
C GLN A 186 9.92 13.25 18.06
N THR A 187 9.18 13.85 18.98
CA THR A 187 9.68 15.04 19.66
C THR A 187 11.03 14.69 20.29
N LYS A 188 12.03 15.56 20.07
CA LYS A 188 13.35 15.37 20.68
C LYS A 188 13.16 15.36 22.19
N LYS A 189 13.77 14.40 22.88
CA LYS A 189 13.91 14.47 24.34
C LYS A 189 14.68 15.74 24.69
N ASP A 190 14.24 16.39 25.77
CA ASP A 190 15.06 17.29 26.56
C ASP A 190 16.31 16.57 27.12
#